data_AF-A0A3A1UNL0-F1
#
_entry.id   AF-A0A3A1UNL0-F1
#
_cell.length_a   1.000
_cell.length_b   1.000
_cell.length_c   1.000
_cell.angle_alpha   90.00
_cell.angle_beta   90.00
_cell.angle_gamma   90.00
#
_symmetry.space_group_name_H-M   'P 1'
#
loop_
_entity.id
_entity.type
_entity.pdbx_description
1 polymer ?
#
loop_
_entity_poly.entity_id
_entity_poly.type
_entity_poly.pdbx_seq_one_letter_code
_entity_poly.pdbx_strand_id
1 'polypeptide(L)'
;MRITVRTLAGMLATLVLLFWIGYSQLPSFLYHNGYQEALLKWFPKSEYAKPAINSLAYELYDQTGFDGDSYMFIYPVGWSSSNSSNTVSIEQRKAVIDKLEELLDRYGRTPQTADVSFHLAKLYMWNKDWDQAERLYKEVKQYQESSDRWGLELEKFSAIVESRKMQPDKTPSVEGVIRIDGNPVADAFVYLVDAESNGYHSPPYYDYPMTITDEQGRYRFYDQEPGDYYVGVGLLPEQVAGYHLAQTAEKTVSVEKETASHYNVDFAPQLKAISPASGDVIEGNEITFQWEPYAGADYYQLYITTILRDEGGKYVGSTTTLLTDQKHTGTTASLKLDELTARVYEGGKYVDEKGNVEFDTQGLLGMLYPGGEFIWSVEAYDSGGRKLSSSAGYYLGEDALAPLFRISEKERLEGDRLILEKRYKEAVIAYEREGDNDRALRVLAKLTEHGVTEADGDPEKALAYLKRIKKPNAGDLAAMERLQAEHREP
;
A
#
# COMPACT_ATOMS: atom_id res chain seq x y z
N MET A 1 12.64 -48.33 -63.50
CA MET A 1 11.89 -47.08 -63.77
C MET A 1 12.88 -46.03 -64.28
N ARG A 2 12.82 -45.63 -65.56
CA ARG A 2 13.73 -44.63 -66.14
C ARG A 2 13.10 -43.24 -66.01
N ILE A 3 13.56 -42.45 -65.04
CA ILE A 3 13.14 -41.05 -64.89
C ILE A 3 13.74 -40.25 -66.05
N THR A 4 12.90 -39.56 -66.83
CA THR A 4 13.40 -38.73 -67.93
C THR A 4 14.04 -37.46 -67.38
N VAL A 5 15.03 -36.89 -68.08
CA VAL A 5 15.70 -35.64 -67.68
C VAL A 5 14.71 -34.50 -67.43
N ARG A 6 13.60 -34.46 -68.17
CA ARG A 6 12.51 -33.49 -67.96
C ARG A 6 11.79 -33.71 -66.63
N THR A 7 11.56 -34.95 -66.23
CA THR A 7 10.96 -35.29 -64.94
C THR A 7 11.89 -34.92 -63.78
N LEU A 8 13.19 -35.17 -63.92
CA LEU A 8 14.19 -34.79 -62.92
C LEU A 8 14.29 -33.26 -62.76
N ALA A 9 14.31 -32.52 -63.88
CA ALA A 9 14.30 -31.06 -63.88
C ALA A 9 13.02 -30.48 -63.28
N GLY A 10 11.85 -31.09 -63.56
CA GLY A 10 10.59 -30.73 -62.94
C GLY A 10 10.60 -30.93 -61.43
N MET A 11 11.10 -32.08 -60.95
CA MET A 11 11.22 -32.35 -59.51
C MET A 11 12.18 -31.38 -58.81
N LEU A 12 13.32 -31.05 -59.43
CA LEU A 12 14.27 -30.08 -58.88
C LEU A 12 13.64 -28.69 -58.80
N ALA A 13 12.94 -28.26 -59.85
CA ALA A 13 12.24 -26.98 -59.85
C ALA A 13 11.17 -26.91 -58.74
N THR A 14 10.40 -27.99 -58.53
CA THR A 14 9.44 -28.08 -57.42
C THR A 14 10.11 -28.01 -56.06
N LEU A 15 11.24 -28.69 -55.85
CA LEU A 15 11.98 -28.64 -54.58
C LEU A 15 12.56 -27.25 -54.30
N VAL A 16 13.11 -26.58 -55.32
CA VAL A 16 13.60 -25.20 -55.19
C VAL A 16 12.44 -24.25 -54.85
N LEU A 17 11.27 -24.44 -55.48
CA LEU A 17 10.10 -23.60 -55.24
C LEU A 17 9.52 -23.82 -53.83
N LEU A 18 9.45 -25.07 -53.35
CA LEU A 18 9.04 -25.39 -51.99
C LEU A 18 10.03 -24.86 -50.94
N PHE A 19 11.34 -24.97 -51.21
CA PHE A 19 12.37 -24.40 -50.36
C PHE A 19 12.25 -22.87 -50.30
N TRP A 20 12.02 -22.21 -51.44
CA TRP A 20 11.83 -20.77 -51.49
C TRP A 20 10.57 -20.31 -50.78
N ILE A 21 9.45 -21.03 -50.91
CA ILE A 21 8.21 -20.77 -50.16
C ILE A 21 8.46 -20.98 -48.66
N GLY A 22 9.10 -22.08 -48.27
CA GLY A 22 9.42 -22.33 -46.86
C GLY A 22 10.32 -21.25 -46.27
N TYR A 23 11.34 -20.81 -47.01
CA TYR A 23 12.27 -19.76 -46.59
C TYR A 23 11.60 -18.38 -46.50
N SER A 24 10.67 -18.05 -47.41
CA SER A 24 9.96 -16.76 -47.39
C SER A 24 8.92 -16.66 -46.28
N GLN A 25 8.35 -17.78 -45.83
CA GLN A 25 7.43 -17.84 -44.70
C GLN A 25 8.13 -17.96 -43.34
N LEU A 26 9.41 -18.35 -43.32
CA LEU A 26 10.18 -18.55 -42.09
C LEU A 26 10.23 -17.32 -41.17
N PRO A 27 10.37 -16.07 -41.68
CA PRO A 27 10.31 -14.89 -40.82
C PRO A 27 8.98 -14.74 -40.05
N SER A 28 7.85 -14.94 -40.73
CA SER A 28 6.52 -14.90 -40.11
C SER A 28 6.38 -15.99 -39.05
N PHE A 29 6.84 -17.20 -39.37
CA PHE A 29 6.83 -18.33 -38.43
C PHE A 29 7.66 -18.02 -37.18
N LEU A 30 8.88 -17.50 -37.33
CA LEU A 30 9.74 -17.17 -36.19
C LEU A 30 9.12 -16.08 -35.32
N TYR A 31 8.50 -15.05 -35.93
CA TYR A 31 7.81 -13.98 -35.20
C TYR A 31 6.65 -14.52 -34.36
N HIS A 32 5.70 -15.24 -34.99
CA HIS A 32 4.48 -15.70 -34.32
C HIS A 32 4.70 -16.84 -33.31
N ASN A 33 5.88 -17.44 -33.27
CA ASN A 33 6.24 -18.47 -32.29
C ASN A 33 7.23 -17.97 -31.21
N GLY A 34 7.47 -16.65 -31.11
CA GLY A 34 8.32 -16.08 -30.06
C GLY A 34 9.81 -16.38 -30.25
N TYR A 35 10.28 -16.52 -31.48
CA TYR A 35 11.70 -16.69 -31.82
C TYR A 35 12.30 -15.36 -32.33
N GLN A 36 12.06 -14.26 -31.62
CA GLN A 36 12.47 -12.91 -32.04
C GLN A 36 14.00 -12.81 -32.24
N GLU A 37 14.81 -13.38 -31.33
CA GLU A 37 16.27 -13.37 -31.49
C GLU A 37 16.73 -14.09 -32.78
N ALA A 38 16.15 -15.26 -33.08
CA ALA A 38 16.48 -16.02 -34.27
C ALA A 38 16.02 -15.30 -35.56
N LEU A 39 14.83 -14.69 -35.52
CA LEU A 39 14.32 -13.85 -36.59
C LEU A 39 15.26 -12.67 -36.87
N LEU A 40 15.69 -11.96 -35.83
CA LEU A 40 16.58 -10.80 -35.94
C LEU A 40 17.98 -11.19 -36.42
N LYS A 41 18.45 -12.38 -36.03
CA LYS A 41 19.75 -12.93 -36.46
C LYS A 41 19.75 -13.36 -37.92
N TRP A 42 18.71 -14.05 -38.38
CA TRP A 42 18.70 -14.66 -39.71
C TRP A 42 17.97 -13.82 -40.78
N PHE A 43 17.03 -12.98 -40.36
CA PHE A 43 16.19 -12.17 -41.25
C PHE A 43 16.10 -10.70 -40.80
N PRO A 44 17.23 -10.00 -40.58
CA PRO A 44 17.24 -8.64 -40.02
C PRO A 44 16.54 -7.59 -40.89
N LYS A 45 16.28 -7.90 -42.17
CA LYS A 45 15.58 -7.01 -43.12
C LYS A 45 14.14 -7.44 -43.40
N SER A 46 13.62 -8.43 -42.68
CA SER A 46 12.22 -8.85 -42.82
C SER A 46 11.27 -7.77 -42.33
N GLU A 47 10.06 -7.71 -42.88
CA GLU A 47 8.97 -6.87 -42.35
C GLU A 47 8.64 -7.21 -40.88
N TYR A 48 8.92 -8.45 -40.45
CA TYR A 48 8.73 -8.90 -39.07
C TYR A 48 9.86 -8.49 -38.13
N ALA A 49 11.00 -8.00 -38.63
CA ALA A 49 12.12 -7.60 -37.78
C ALA A 49 11.72 -6.42 -36.87
N LYS A 50 10.92 -5.47 -37.37
CA LYS A 50 10.46 -4.30 -36.59
C LYS A 50 9.63 -4.72 -35.36
N PRO A 51 8.48 -5.42 -35.51
CA PRO A 51 7.69 -5.80 -34.35
C PRO A 51 8.44 -6.79 -33.44
N ALA A 52 9.40 -7.57 -33.97
CA ALA A 52 10.24 -8.45 -33.17
C ALA A 52 11.23 -7.70 -32.27
N ILE A 53 11.82 -6.58 -32.72
CA ILE A 53 12.67 -5.73 -31.87
C ILE A 53 11.87 -5.18 -30.70
N ASN A 54 10.67 -4.66 -30.95
CA ASN A 54 9.84 -4.06 -29.91
C ASN A 54 9.32 -5.12 -28.93
N SER A 55 8.91 -6.29 -29.44
CA SER A 55 8.51 -7.43 -28.61
C SER A 55 9.67 -7.91 -27.73
N LEU A 56 10.88 -8.03 -28.29
CA LEU A 56 12.05 -8.47 -27.54
C LEU A 56 12.44 -7.42 -26.47
N ALA A 57 12.39 -6.13 -26.79
CA ALA A 57 12.68 -5.08 -25.84
C ALA A 57 11.67 -5.06 -24.68
N TYR A 58 10.38 -5.25 -24.97
CA TYR A 58 9.36 -5.39 -23.95
C TYR A 58 9.60 -6.63 -23.08
N GLU A 59 9.88 -7.80 -23.67
CA GLU A 59 10.18 -9.03 -22.91
C GLU A 59 11.42 -8.88 -22.02
N LEU A 60 12.48 -8.24 -22.53
CA LEU A 60 13.69 -7.96 -21.76
C LEU A 60 13.42 -6.99 -20.61
N TYR A 61 12.60 -5.97 -20.83
CA TYR A 61 12.17 -5.04 -19.80
C TYR A 61 11.27 -5.74 -18.75
N ASP A 62 10.29 -6.53 -19.18
CA ASP A 62 9.37 -7.27 -18.33
C ASP A 62 10.09 -8.29 -17.42
N GLN A 63 11.18 -8.90 -17.92
CA GLN A 63 12.08 -9.75 -17.12
C GLN A 63 12.70 -9.02 -15.92
N THR A 64 12.73 -7.69 -15.93
CA THR A 64 13.20 -6.92 -14.77
C THR A 64 12.13 -6.77 -13.69
N GLY A 65 10.88 -7.18 -13.93
CA GLY A 65 9.80 -7.06 -12.95
C GLY A 65 9.49 -5.60 -12.56
N PHE A 66 9.77 -4.65 -13.46
CA PHE A 66 9.70 -3.22 -13.15
C PHE A 66 8.35 -2.58 -13.49
N ASP A 67 7.53 -2.37 -12.45
CA ASP A 67 6.49 -1.33 -12.41
C ASP A 67 6.83 -0.19 -11.42
N GLY A 68 8.09 -0.07 -10.97
CA GLY A 68 8.55 0.94 -10.00
C GLY A 68 8.36 0.55 -8.53
N ASP A 69 8.17 -0.74 -8.28
CA ASP A 69 7.59 -1.28 -7.05
C ASP A 69 8.52 -1.41 -5.84
N SER A 70 9.63 -0.66 -5.81
CA SER A 70 10.50 -0.61 -4.61
C SER A 70 10.29 0.65 -3.79
N TYR A 71 9.45 1.58 -4.23
CA TYR A 71 9.14 2.79 -3.48
C TYR A 71 7.91 2.58 -2.60
N MET A 72 7.99 3.08 -1.38
CA MET A 72 6.88 3.27 -0.47
C MET A 72 6.35 4.69 -0.65
N PHE A 73 5.05 4.82 -0.92
CA PHE A 73 4.39 6.09 -1.11
C PHE A 73 3.63 6.49 0.15
N ILE A 74 4.02 7.61 0.74
CA ILE A 74 3.62 8.07 2.07
C ILE A 74 2.98 9.45 1.93
N TYR A 75 1.82 9.66 2.56
CA TYR A 75 1.13 10.95 2.52
C TYR A 75 0.44 11.25 3.87
N PRO A 76 -0.02 12.48 4.14
CA PRO A 76 -0.46 12.87 5.49
C PRO A 76 -1.64 12.08 6.07
N VAL A 77 -2.46 11.47 5.21
CA VAL A 77 -3.67 10.72 5.63
C VAL A 77 -3.55 9.21 5.43
N GLY A 78 -2.38 8.70 5.05
CA GLY A 78 -2.16 7.27 4.85
C GLY A 78 -0.83 6.94 4.18
N TRP A 79 -0.62 5.67 3.90
CA TRP A 79 0.52 5.21 3.10
C TRP A 79 0.09 4.01 2.27
N SER A 80 0.78 3.78 1.17
CA SER A 80 0.64 2.59 0.34
C SER A 80 2.02 2.07 -0.04
N SER A 81 2.15 0.75 -0.12
CA SER A 81 3.33 0.10 -0.66
C SER A 81 2.95 -0.56 -1.97
N SER A 82 3.61 -0.19 -3.07
CA SER A 82 3.72 -1.10 -4.21
C SER A 82 4.66 -2.23 -3.78
N ASN A 83 4.16 -3.45 -3.67
CA ASN A 83 5.00 -4.60 -3.34
C ASN A 83 4.95 -5.55 -4.54
N SER A 84 5.98 -5.53 -5.40
CA SER A 84 6.15 -6.58 -6.41
C SER A 84 7.09 -7.64 -5.86
N SER A 85 6.65 -8.90 -5.94
CA SER A 85 7.39 -10.05 -5.43
C SER A 85 8.63 -10.41 -6.28
N ASN A 86 8.98 -9.60 -7.29
CA ASN A 86 9.98 -9.91 -8.31
C ASN A 86 11.04 -8.81 -8.44
N THR A 87 11.66 -8.39 -7.32
CA THR A 87 12.83 -7.50 -7.39
C THR A 87 14.03 -8.27 -7.95
N VAL A 88 14.40 -8.00 -9.20
CA VAL A 88 15.67 -8.49 -9.78
C VAL A 88 16.87 -7.74 -9.18
N SER A 89 18.02 -8.41 -9.16
CA SER A 89 19.32 -7.84 -8.74
C SER A 89 19.78 -6.69 -9.66
N ILE A 90 20.68 -5.83 -9.14
CA ILE A 90 21.32 -4.76 -9.92
C ILE A 90 22.06 -5.35 -11.13
N GLU A 91 22.70 -6.50 -10.97
CA GLU A 91 23.43 -7.20 -12.01
C GLU A 91 22.51 -7.67 -13.14
N GLN A 92 21.33 -8.20 -12.79
CA GLN A 92 20.31 -8.59 -13.77
C GLN A 92 19.78 -7.38 -14.54
N ARG A 93 19.51 -6.25 -13.86
CA ARG A 93 19.12 -5.00 -14.54
C ARG A 93 20.19 -4.53 -15.51
N LYS A 94 21.46 -4.54 -15.07
CA LYS A 94 22.58 -4.14 -15.92
C LYS A 94 22.68 -5.01 -17.18
N ALA A 95 22.50 -6.32 -17.05
CA ALA A 95 22.50 -7.23 -18.19
C ALA A 95 21.37 -6.94 -19.19
N VAL A 96 20.20 -6.49 -18.71
CA VAL A 96 19.10 -6.06 -19.58
C VAL A 96 19.44 -4.73 -20.28
N ILE A 97 19.96 -3.75 -19.55
CA ILE A 97 20.44 -2.47 -20.11
C ILE A 97 21.44 -2.74 -21.24
N ASP A 98 22.48 -3.52 -20.97
CA ASP A 98 23.53 -3.83 -21.95
C ASP A 98 22.95 -4.49 -23.23
N LYS A 99 21.93 -5.35 -23.10
CA LYS A 99 21.23 -5.96 -24.25
C LYS A 99 20.40 -4.97 -25.06
N LEU A 100 19.67 -4.06 -24.40
CA LEU A 100 18.89 -3.03 -25.08
C LEU A 100 19.81 -2.03 -25.80
N GLU A 101 20.96 -1.71 -25.21
CA GLU A 101 22.00 -0.92 -25.88
C GLU A 101 22.55 -1.63 -27.12
N GLU A 102 22.86 -2.93 -27.04
CA GLU A 102 23.31 -3.72 -28.20
C GLU A 102 22.26 -3.70 -29.34
N LEU A 103 20.97 -3.78 -29.00
CA LEU A 103 19.89 -3.66 -29.98
C LEU A 103 19.91 -2.30 -30.67
N LEU A 104 20.06 -1.20 -29.91
CA LEU A 104 20.13 0.15 -30.48
C LEU A 104 21.40 0.37 -31.30
N ASP A 105 22.54 -0.18 -30.89
CA ASP A 105 23.80 -0.09 -31.65
C ASP A 105 23.71 -0.85 -32.98
N ARG A 106 23.01 -1.99 -33.00
CA ARG A 106 22.86 -2.84 -34.20
C ARG A 106 21.85 -2.29 -35.19
N TYR A 107 20.70 -1.80 -34.71
CA TYR A 107 19.57 -1.40 -35.55
C TYR A 107 19.43 0.12 -35.70
N GLY A 108 20.23 0.90 -34.97
CA GLY A 108 20.20 2.34 -34.95
C GLY A 108 19.08 2.91 -34.08
N ARG A 109 19.25 4.17 -33.67
CA ARG A 109 18.20 4.94 -33.01
C ARG A 109 17.34 5.64 -34.06
N THR A 110 16.10 5.19 -34.20
CA THR A 110 15.17 5.57 -35.28
C THR A 110 13.74 5.58 -34.73
N PRO A 111 12.75 6.16 -35.43
CA PRO A 111 11.35 6.01 -35.04
C PRO A 111 10.90 4.55 -34.87
N GLN A 112 11.57 3.61 -35.53
CA GLN A 112 11.27 2.18 -35.45
C GLN A 112 11.79 1.53 -34.17
N THR A 113 12.80 2.11 -33.52
CA THR A 113 13.41 1.62 -32.27
C THR A 113 13.06 2.50 -31.06
N ALA A 114 12.11 3.42 -31.22
CA ALA A 114 11.65 4.33 -30.18
C ALA A 114 11.21 3.59 -28.89
N ASP A 115 10.48 2.48 -29.02
CA ASP A 115 10.07 1.66 -27.87
C ASP A 115 11.28 1.10 -27.10
N VAL A 116 12.34 0.68 -27.81
CA VAL A 116 13.58 0.19 -27.19
C VAL A 116 14.24 1.31 -26.39
N SER A 117 14.37 2.49 -26.99
CA SER A 117 14.92 3.68 -26.33
C SER A 117 14.09 4.11 -25.13
N PHE A 118 12.76 4.00 -25.20
CA PHE A 118 11.85 4.34 -24.10
C PHE A 118 12.02 3.40 -22.90
N HIS A 119 12.03 2.07 -23.12
CA HIS A 119 12.25 1.11 -22.04
C HIS A 119 13.67 1.23 -21.44
N LEU A 120 14.67 1.49 -22.29
CA LEU A 120 16.03 1.77 -21.84
C LEU A 120 16.09 3.06 -20.99
N ALA A 121 15.38 4.12 -21.37
CA ALA A 121 15.28 5.35 -20.59
C ALA A 121 14.65 5.10 -19.20
N LYS A 122 13.58 4.30 -19.13
CA LYS A 122 12.98 3.89 -17.85
C LYS A 122 13.99 3.13 -16.99
N LEU A 123 14.73 2.18 -17.55
CA LEU A 123 15.75 1.44 -16.81
C LEU A 123 16.87 2.35 -16.30
N TYR A 124 17.33 3.31 -17.12
CA TYR A 124 18.30 4.31 -16.68
C TYR A 124 17.76 5.18 -15.54
N MET A 125 16.53 5.66 -15.65
CA MET A 125 15.85 6.44 -14.61
C MET A 125 15.80 5.66 -13.29
N TRP A 126 15.31 4.41 -13.32
CA TRP A 126 15.23 3.56 -12.14
C TRP A 126 16.59 3.16 -11.57
N ASN A 127 17.64 3.13 -12.40
CA ASN A 127 19.01 2.93 -11.97
C ASN A 127 19.71 4.24 -11.54
N LYS A 128 18.97 5.34 -11.43
CA LYS A 128 19.44 6.67 -11.05
C LYS A 128 20.46 7.28 -12.02
N ASP A 129 20.48 6.81 -13.26
CA ASP A 129 21.27 7.39 -14.35
C ASP A 129 20.44 8.43 -15.11
N TRP A 130 20.15 9.51 -14.39
CA TRP A 130 19.17 10.53 -14.80
C TRP A 130 19.53 11.23 -16.11
N ASP A 131 20.82 11.47 -16.37
CA ASP A 131 21.27 12.16 -17.58
C ASP A 131 21.08 11.28 -18.83
N GLN A 132 21.32 9.96 -18.72
CA GLN A 132 21.05 9.02 -19.82
C GLN A 132 19.54 8.90 -20.07
N ALA A 133 18.75 8.81 -18.99
CA ALA A 133 17.29 8.76 -19.07
C ALA A 133 16.72 10.00 -19.76
N GLU A 134 17.11 11.21 -19.31
CA GLU A 134 16.65 12.48 -19.88
C GLU A 134 16.99 12.58 -21.37
N ARG A 135 18.22 12.21 -21.75
CA ARG A 135 18.66 12.24 -23.14
C ARG A 135 17.78 11.33 -24.01
N LEU A 136 17.53 10.10 -23.57
CA LEU A 136 16.71 9.16 -24.32
C LEU A 136 15.24 9.57 -24.38
N TYR A 137 14.65 10.09 -23.30
CA TYR A 137 13.29 10.61 -23.34
C TYR A 137 13.16 11.75 -24.34
N LYS A 138 14.10 12.71 -24.35
CA LYS A 138 14.14 13.81 -25.33
C LYS A 138 14.30 13.31 -26.77
N GLU A 139 15.06 12.24 -26.96
CA GLU A 139 15.22 11.61 -28.27
C GLU A 139 13.93 10.94 -28.74
N VAL A 140 13.27 10.16 -27.88
CA VAL A 140 12.02 9.46 -28.22
C VAL A 140 10.89 10.45 -28.53
N LYS A 141 10.82 11.59 -27.82
CA LYS A 141 9.83 12.66 -28.09
C LYS A 141 9.91 13.23 -29.51
N GLN A 142 11.05 13.10 -30.20
CA GLN A 142 11.17 13.56 -31.59
C GLN A 142 10.43 12.66 -32.58
N TYR A 143 10.08 11.44 -32.17
CA TYR A 143 9.57 10.39 -33.04
C TYR A 143 8.11 10.01 -32.78
N GLN A 144 7.56 10.36 -31.62
CA GLN A 144 6.27 9.87 -31.15
C GLN A 144 5.26 11.01 -31.03
N GLU A 145 4.05 10.83 -31.57
CA GLU A 145 2.96 11.78 -31.35
C GLU A 145 2.39 11.59 -29.93
N SER A 146 1.97 12.68 -29.29
CA SER A 146 1.62 12.70 -27.85
C SER A 146 0.23 12.10 -27.53
N SER A 147 -0.47 11.51 -28.49
CA SER A 147 -1.91 11.21 -28.38
C SER A 147 -2.27 9.75 -28.06
N ASP A 148 -1.31 8.84 -28.22
CA ASP A 148 -1.42 7.42 -27.92
C ASP A 148 -0.88 7.11 -26.51
N ARG A 149 -1.33 5.99 -25.90
CA ARG A 149 -1.05 5.62 -24.50
C ARG A 149 0.44 5.71 -24.14
N TRP A 150 1.31 5.32 -25.07
CA TRP A 150 2.76 5.37 -24.91
C TRP A 150 3.32 6.80 -24.92
N GLY A 151 2.77 7.69 -25.75
CA GLY A 151 3.12 9.11 -25.75
C GLY A 151 2.78 9.80 -24.43
N LEU A 152 1.63 9.46 -23.83
CA LEU A 152 1.24 9.98 -22.51
C LEU A 152 2.20 9.51 -21.41
N GLU A 153 2.61 8.24 -21.43
CA GLU A 153 3.57 7.68 -20.46
C GLU A 153 4.96 8.32 -20.62
N LEU A 154 5.41 8.52 -21.87
CA LEU A 154 6.64 9.23 -22.20
C LEU A 154 6.65 10.67 -21.67
N GLU A 155 5.58 11.42 -21.88
CA GLU A 155 5.47 12.79 -21.36
C GLU A 155 5.57 12.83 -19.84
N LYS A 156 4.88 11.92 -19.14
CA LYS A 156 4.93 11.81 -17.68
C LYS A 156 6.35 11.52 -17.17
N PHE A 157 7.01 10.47 -17.65
CA PHE A 157 8.35 10.13 -17.18
C PHE A 157 9.39 11.17 -17.54
N SER A 158 9.29 11.76 -18.73
CA SER A 158 10.17 12.87 -19.12
C SER A 158 9.99 14.07 -18.19
N ALA A 159 8.75 14.45 -17.86
CA ALA A 159 8.48 15.56 -16.95
C ALA A 159 9.05 15.29 -15.55
N ILE A 160 8.93 14.06 -15.05
CA ILE A 160 9.54 13.65 -13.78
C ILE A 160 11.05 13.83 -13.82
N VAL A 161 11.75 13.32 -14.84
CA VAL A 161 13.22 13.45 -14.90
C VAL A 161 13.66 14.92 -15.05
N GLU A 162 12.96 15.70 -15.87
CA GLU A 162 13.25 17.12 -16.07
C GLU A 162 13.02 17.96 -14.80
N SER A 163 12.09 17.56 -13.94
CA SER A 163 11.75 18.27 -12.70
C SER A 163 12.90 18.39 -11.70
N ARG A 164 13.93 17.53 -11.81
CA ARG A 164 15.18 17.60 -11.03
C ARG A 164 15.93 18.91 -11.25
N LYS A 165 15.70 19.58 -12.38
CA LYS A 165 16.40 20.80 -12.76
C LYS A 165 15.44 22.00 -12.61
N MET A 166 15.95 23.07 -12.02
CA MET A 166 15.21 24.34 -11.99
C MET A 166 15.02 24.86 -13.41
N GLN A 167 13.79 25.25 -13.75
CA GLN A 167 13.47 25.90 -15.02
C GLN A 167 13.52 27.42 -14.78
N PRO A 168 14.59 28.13 -15.20
CA PRO A 168 14.81 29.53 -14.82
C PRO A 168 13.78 30.49 -15.43
N ASP A 169 13.07 30.05 -16.45
CA ASP A 169 12.01 30.77 -17.18
C ASP A 169 10.60 30.46 -16.67
N LYS A 170 10.45 29.56 -15.69
CA LYS A 170 9.16 29.21 -15.08
C LYS A 170 9.16 29.44 -13.58
N THR A 171 8.02 29.90 -13.07
CA THR A 171 7.73 29.93 -11.64
C THR A 171 7.08 28.59 -11.24
N PRO A 172 7.59 27.87 -10.23
CA PRO A 172 6.90 26.70 -9.71
C PRO A 172 5.50 27.05 -9.18
N SER A 173 4.54 26.16 -9.35
CA SER A 173 3.24 26.24 -8.67
C SER A 173 3.34 25.74 -7.23
N VAL A 174 4.15 24.69 -7.02
CA VAL A 174 4.47 24.16 -5.69
C VAL A 174 5.96 23.83 -5.65
N GLU A 175 6.62 24.20 -4.56
CA GLU A 175 7.98 23.74 -4.29
C GLU A 175 8.22 23.46 -2.81
N GLY A 176 9.28 22.71 -2.54
CA GLY A 176 9.58 22.29 -1.19
C GLY A 176 10.87 21.53 -1.08
N VAL A 177 11.16 21.07 0.14
CA VAL A 177 12.32 20.22 0.44
C VAL A 177 11.86 19.01 1.22
N ILE A 178 12.33 17.83 0.81
CA ILE A 178 12.17 16.58 1.54
C ILE A 178 13.39 16.38 2.43
N ARG A 179 13.18 16.12 3.73
CA ARG A 179 14.25 15.83 4.68
C ARG A 179 13.97 14.57 5.49
N ILE A 180 15.04 13.85 5.81
CA ILE A 180 15.05 12.79 6.81
C ILE A 180 16.04 13.22 7.89
N ASP A 181 15.56 13.37 9.12
CA ASP A 181 16.35 13.85 10.27
C ASP A 181 17.09 15.16 9.97
N GLY A 182 16.40 16.10 9.30
CA GLY A 182 16.95 17.39 8.89
C GLY A 182 17.90 17.35 7.68
N ASN A 183 18.28 16.17 7.18
CA ASN A 183 19.13 16.02 6.00
C ASN A 183 18.28 15.98 4.72
N PRO A 184 18.61 16.77 3.68
CA PRO A 184 17.89 16.72 2.41
C PRO A 184 18.00 15.35 1.73
N VAL A 185 16.91 14.91 1.10
CA VAL A 185 16.83 13.59 0.45
C VAL A 185 16.75 13.76 -1.06
N ALA A 186 17.80 13.32 -1.76
CA ALA A 186 17.81 13.28 -3.21
C ALA A 186 17.03 12.09 -3.77
N ASP A 187 16.59 12.20 -5.03
CA ASP A 187 15.92 11.15 -5.79
C ASP A 187 14.64 10.57 -5.12
N ALA A 188 13.97 11.35 -4.26
CA ALA A 188 12.66 11.03 -3.72
C ALA A 188 11.56 11.49 -4.68
N PHE A 189 10.59 10.62 -4.96
CA PHE A 189 9.41 11.02 -5.73
C PHE A 189 8.50 11.87 -4.86
N VAL A 190 7.86 12.87 -5.44
CA VAL A 190 6.83 13.68 -4.78
C VAL A 190 5.64 13.75 -5.72
N TYR A 191 4.43 13.57 -5.20
CA TYR A 191 3.20 13.58 -5.99
C TYR A 191 2.11 14.39 -5.30
N LEU A 192 1.20 14.94 -6.10
CA LEU A 192 0.06 15.75 -5.61
C LEU A 192 -1.24 14.98 -5.79
N VAL A 193 -2.01 14.85 -4.70
CA VAL A 193 -3.35 14.29 -4.72
C VAL A 193 -4.33 15.42 -4.43
N ASP A 194 -5.26 15.66 -5.36
CA ASP A 194 -6.34 16.63 -5.16
C ASP A 194 -7.12 16.30 -3.87
N ALA A 195 -7.24 17.28 -2.98
CA ALA A 195 -7.88 17.11 -1.68
C ALA A 195 -9.39 16.87 -1.77
N GLU A 196 -10.02 17.25 -2.89
CA GLU A 196 -11.43 16.96 -3.19
C GLU A 196 -11.63 15.57 -3.81
N SER A 197 -10.55 14.87 -4.17
CA SER A 197 -10.62 13.54 -4.77
C SER A 197 -11.04 12.49 -3.73
N ASN A 198 -12.33 12.17 -3.72
CA ASN A 198 -12.92 11.16 -2.82
C ASN A 198 -12.84 9.73 -3.37
N GLY A 199 -11.71 9.35 -3.95
CA GLY A 199 -11.54 8.05 -4.60
C GLY A 199 -11.32 6.90 -3.60
N TYR A 200 -12.35 6.07 -3.38
CA TYR A 200 -12.19 4.66 -2.95
C TYR A 200 -11.33 3.84 -3.95
N HIS A 201 -10.98 4.45 -5.09
CA HIS A 201 -10.06 3.96 -6.08
C HIS A 201 -8.80 4.82 -6.03
N SER A 202 -7.70 4.28 -5.50
CA SER A 202 -6.37 4.87 -5.67
C SER A 202 -5.86 4.46 -7.05
N PRO A 203 -5.94 5.31 -8.10
CA PRO A 203 -5.27 5.00 -9.37
C PRO A 203 -3.77 4.77 -9.12
N PRO A 204 -3.09 4.03 -10.03
CA PRO A 204 -1.64 3.91 -9.98
C PRO A 204 -0.99 5.29 -9.78
N TYR A 205 0.03 5.38 -8.94
CA TYR A 205 0.59 6.67 -8.51
C TYR A 205 1.14 7.54 -9.68
N TYR A 206 1.44 6.92 -10.83
CA TYR A 206 1.80 7.61 -12.08
C TYR A 206 0.65 8.42 -12.71
N ASP A 207 -0.58 8.30 -12.22
CA ASP A 207 -1.72 9.10 -12.66
C ASP A 207 -1.86 10.43 -11.93
N TYR A 208 -1.11 10.62 -10.85
CA TYR A 208 -0.98 11.91 -10.18
C TYR A 208 0.14 12.76 -10.81
N PRO A 209 0.04 14.10 -10.75
CA PRO A 209 1.19 14.96 -10.99
C PRO A 209 2.34 14.52 -10.09
N MET A 210 3.50 14.23 -10.70
CA MET A 210 4.66 13.71 -10.00
C MET A 210 5.95 14.40 -10.44
N THR A 211 6.85 14.58 -9.48
CA THR A 211 8.17 15.19 -9.62
C THR A 211 9.18 14.33 -8.85
N ILE A 212 10.46 14.63 -8.98
CA ILE A 212 11.50 13.98 -8.18
C ILE A 212 12.50 15.01 -7.66
N THR A 213 12.96 14.83 -6.43
CA THR A 213 13.85 15.79 -5.78
C THR A 213 15.25 15.83 -6.42
N ASP A 214 15.84 17.02 -6.44
CA ASP A 214 17.25 17.22 -6.81
C ASP A 214 18.24 16.75 -5.72
N GLU A 215 19.54 16.93 -5.97
CA GLU A 215 20.62 16.57 -5.04
C GLU A 215 20.54 17.31 -3.68
N GLN A 216 19.80 18.41 -3.60
CA GLN A 216 19.57 19.18 -2.37
C GLN A 216 18.19 18.89 -1.78
N GLY A 217 17.54 17.81 -2.22
CA GLY A 217 16.24 17.36 -1.76
C GLY A 217 15.07 18.26 -2.15
N ARG A 218 15.27 19.18 -3.09
CA ARG A 218 14.22 20.13 -3.49
C ARG A 218 13.36 19.53 -4.59
N TYR A 219 12.05 19.64 -4.44
CA TYR A 219 11.08 19.25 -5.45
C TYR A 219 10.33 20.48 -5.97
N ARG A 220 9.86 20.40 -7.21
CA ARG A 220 9.15 21.50 -7.89
C ARG A 220 8.09 20.93 -8.82
N PHE A 221 6.90 21.49 -8.74
CA PHE A 221 5.83 21.31 -9.72
C PHE A 221 5.62 22.61 -10.47
N TYR A 222 5.43 22.51 -11.78
CA TYR A 222 5.10 23.65 -12.63
C TYR A 222 3.71 23.44 -13.22
N ASP A 223 3.05 24.54 -13.56
CA ASP A 223 1.81 24.54 -14.32
C ASP A 223 0.69 23.68 -13.66
N GLN A 224 0.63 23.64 -12.33
CA GLN A 224 -0.44 22.95 -11.59
C GLN A 224 -1.70 23.80 -11.56
N GLU A 225 -2.84 23.15 -11.72
CA GLU A 225 -4.14 23.81 -11.60
C GLU A 225 -4.36 24.33 -10.16
N PRO A 226 -5.05 25.47 -9.99
CA PRO A 226 -5.39 25.96 -8.67
C PRO A 226 -6.29 24.98 -7.89
N GLY A 227 -5.99 24.77 -6.62
CA GLY A 227 -6.71 23.83 -5.76
C GLY A 227 -5.91 23.47 -4.51
N ASP A 228 -6.51 22.69 -3.62
CA ASP A 228 -5.84 22.15 -2.44
C ASP A 228 -5.36 20.73 -2.72
N TYR A 229 -4.10 20.45 -2.39
CA TYR A 229 -3.48 19.16 -2.67
C TYR A 229 -2.85 18.56 -1.41
N TYR A 230 -3.01 17.26 -1.21
CA TYR A 230 -2.11 16.50 -0.35
C TYR A 230 -0.78 16.28 -1.07
N VAL A 231 0.32 16.49 -0.34
CA VAL A 231 1.67 16.19 -0.84
C VAL A 231 2.08 14.81 -0.34
N GLY A 232 2.24 13.86 -1.26
CA GLY A 232 2.78 12.55 -0.97
C GLY A 232 4.23 12.40 -1.43
N VAL A 233 4.96 11.48 -0.80
CA VAL A 233 6.38 11.23 -1.05
C VAL A 233 6.62 9.74 -1.29
N GLY A 234 7.29 9.41 -2.38
CA GLY A 234 7.81 8.06 -2.67
C GLY A 234 9.27 7.94 -2.26
N LEU A 235 9.56 7.04 -1.30
CA LEU A 235 10.91 6.75 -0.80
C LEU A 235 11.18 5.25 -0.79
N LEU A 236 12.44 4.85 -0.87
CA LEU A 236 12.79 3.43 -0.70
C LEU A 236 12.61 3.01 0.78
N PRO A 237 12.13 1.78 1.07
CA PRO A 237 12.03 1.19 2.40
C PRO A 237 13.21 1.48 3.33
N GLU A 238 14.42 1.29 2.83
CA GLU A 238 15.67 1.49 3.55
C GLU A 238 15.95 2.96 3.90
N GLN A 239 15.41 3.91 3.14
CA GLN A 239 15.56 5.34 3.42
C GLN A 239 14.66 5.76 4.60
N VAL A 240 13.46 5.18 4.71
CA VAL A 240 12.46 5.55 5.73
C VAL A 240 12.46 4.64 6.95
N ALA A 241 13.22 3.55 6.94
CA ALA A 241 13.35 2.65 8.07
C ALA A 241 13.82 3.40 9.33
N GLY A 242 13.01 3.35 10.40
CA GLY A 242 13.29 4.05 11.65
C GLY A 242 12.90 5.53 11.67
N TYR A 243 12.17 6.01 10.66
CA TYR A 243 11.63 7.37 10.58
C TYR A 243 10.12 7.36 10.36
N HIS A 244 9.48 8.48 10.68
CA HIS A 244 8.05 8.71 10.53
C HIS A 244 7.79 10.11 9.97
N LEU A 245 6.82 10.25 9.08
CA LEU A 245 6.37 11.51 8.50
C LEU A 245 5.83 12.41 9.61
N ALA A 246 6.55 13.49 9.91
CA ALA A 246 6.09 14.46 10.88
C ALA A 246 4.89 15.21 10.31
N GLN A 247 3.86 15.42 11.13
CA GLN A 247 2.72 16.19 10.70
C GLN A 247 3.14 17.67 10.58
N THR A 248 2.83 18.27 9.44
CA THR A 248 2.97 19.71 9.18
C THR A 248 1.80 20.48 9.81
N ALA A 249 1.92 21.81 9.94
CA ALA A 249 0.83 22.64 10.44
C ALA A 249 -0.38 22.61 9.49
N GLU A 250 -0.12 22.61 8.18
CA GLU A 250 -1.12 22.50 7.13
C GLU A 250 -1.06 21.09 6.54
N LYS A 251 -2.20 20.41 6.41
CA LYS A 251 -2.27 19.04 5.85
C LYS A 251 -2.22 19.02 4.32
N THR A 252 -2.55 20.15 3.71
CA THR A 252 -2.62 20.35 2.26
C THR A 252 -1.77 21.56 1.89
N VAL A 253 -1.39 21.64 0.62
CA VAL A 253 -0.82 22.84 0.00
C VAL A 253 -1.87 23.44 -0.93
N SER A 254 -2.14 24.73 -0.76
CA SER A 254 -3.02 25.48 -1.66
C SER A 254 -2.22 26.02 -2.84
N VAL A 255 -2.60 25.63 -4.05
CA VAL A 255 -1.99 26.12 -5.30
C VAL A 255 -2.75 27.36 -5.76
N GLU A 256 -2.03 28.47 -5.89
CA GLU A 256 -2.55 29.72 -6.42
C GLU A 256 -1.97 30.01 -7.81
N LYS A 257 -2.63 30.91 -8.56
CA LYS A 257 -2.09 31.36 -9.85
C LYS A 257 -0.88 32.27 -9.62
N GLU A 258 0.16 32.07 -10.42
CA GLU A 258 1.32 32.97 -10.57
C GLU A 258 2.26 33.09 -9.35
N THR A 259 2.02 32.35 -8.26
CA THR A 259 2.92 32.30 -7.09
C THR A 259 3.26 30.87 -6.70
N ALA A 260 4.48 30.65 -6.24
CA ALA A 260 4.93 29.36 -5.77
C ALA A 260 4.48 29.13 -4.33
N SER A 261 3.68 28.10 -4.11
CA SER A 261 3.35 27.64 -2.76
C SER A 261 4.49 26.79 -2.21
N HIS A 262 4.84 27.00 -0.94
CA HIS A 262 5.93 26.30 -0.28
C HIS A 262 5.42 25.24 0.68
N TYR A 263 5.87 24.00 0.53
CA TYR A 263 5.50 22.91 1.43
C TYR A 263 6.70 22.00 1.68
N ASN A 264 7.19 21.94 2.93
CA ASN A 264 8.29 21.04 3.26
C ASN A 264 7.74 19.73 3.81
N VAL A 265 8.47 18.64 3.56
CA VAL A 265 8.15 17.34 4.13
C VAL A 265 9.34 16.87 4.95
N ASP A 266 9.11 16.64 6.24
CA ASP A 266 10.14 16.22 7.16
C ASP A 266 9.78 14.85 7.76
N PHE A 267 10.70 13.90 7.63
CA PHE A 267 10.64 12.62 8.31
C PHE A 267 11.50 12.71 9.57
N ALA A 268 10.84 12.53 10.71
CA ALA A 268 11.48 12.60 12.03
C ALA A 268 11.80 11.19 12.53
N PRO A 269 12.78 11.03 13.45
CA PRO A 269 13.06 9.73 14.07
C PRO A 269 11.80 9.09 14.64
N GLN A 270 11.66 7.78 14.44
CA GLN A 270 10.54 7.00 14.95
C GLN A 270 10.59 6.94 16.48
N LEU A 271 9.45 7.15 17.13
CA LEU A 271 9.30 6.96 18.57
C LEU A 271 9.48 5.48 18.92
N LYS A 272 10.21 5.18 20.00
CA LYS A 272 10.45 3.80 20.42
C LYS A 272 9.47 3.36 21.50
N ALA A 273 8.72 2.31 21.18
CA ALA A 273 7.96 1.51 22.12
C ALA A 273 8.89 0.52 22.86
N ILE A 274 8.71 0.35 24.17
CA ILE A 274 9.56 -0.51 25.02
C ILE A 274 8.78 -1.74 25.51
N SER A 275 7.59 -1.54 26.09
CA SER A 275 6.78 -2.61 26.70
C SER A 275 5.30 -2.34 26.45
N PRO A 276 4.46 -3.34 26.13
CA PRO A 276 4.82 -4.74 25.86
C PRO A 276 5.80 -4.91 24.70
N ALA A 277 6.73 -5.86 24.81
CA ALA A 277 7.65 -6.22 23.75
C ALA A 277 7.02 -7.26 22.81
N SER A 278 7.63 -7.44 21.64
CA SER A 278 7.17 -8.47 20.70
C SER A 278 7.34 -9.87 21.30
N GLY A 279 6.28 -10.67 21.26
CA GLY A 279 6.20 -12.01 21.85
C GLY A 279 5.69 -12.06 23.29
N ASP A 280 5.49 -10.91 23.95
CA ASP A 280 5.01 -10.88 25.33
C ASP A 280 3.60 -11.47 25.46
N VAL A 281 3.37 -12.14 26.59
CA VAL A 281 2.05 -12.61 27.01
C VAL A 281 1.70 -11.89 28.30
N ILE A 282 0.65 -11.07 28.25
CA ILE A 282 0.17 -10.32 29.40
C ILE A 282 -0.66 -11.24 30.27
N GLU A 283 -0.15 -11.49 31.48
CA GLU A 283 -0.83 -12.27 32.51
C GLU A 283 -1.41 -11.33 33.59
N GLY A 284 -2.64 -11.59 34.02
CA GLY A 284 -3.34 -10.77 35.02
C GLY A 284 -4.26 -9.73 34.39
N ASN A 285 -4.73 -8.78 35.19
CA ASN A 285 -5.77 -7.80 34.83
C ASN A 285 -5.23 -6.38 34.61
N GLU A 286 -3.91 -6.20 34.48
CA GLU A 286 -3.28 -4.91 34.25
C GLU A 286 -2.19 -5.05 33.19
N ILE A 287 -2.13 -4.07 32.29
CA ILE A 287 -1.11 -3.95 31.26
C ILE A 287 -0.37 -2.63 31.46
N THR A 288 0.96 -2.68 31.41
CA THR A 288 1.81 -1.48 31.54
C THR A 288 2.54 -1.22 30.23
N PHE A 289 2.21 -0.08 29.62
CA PHE A 289 2.85 0.46 28.44
C PHE A 289 4.03 1.35 28.82
N GLN A 290 5.15 1.22 28.13
CA GLN A 290 6.36 2.04 28.33
C GLN A 290 6.97 2.41 26.99
N TRP A 291 7.46 3.64 26.88
CA TRP A 291 8.12 4.17 25.68
C TRP A 291 9.26 5.13 26.03
N GLU A 292 10.11 5.46 25.06
CA GLU A 292 11.15 6.48 25.25
C GLU A 292 10.54 7.90 25.20
N PRO A 293 11.02 8.86 26.00
CA PRO A 293 10.60 10.25 25.84
C PRO A 293 11.00 10.78 24.46
N TYR A 294 10.11 11.54 23.84
CA TYR A 294 10.33 12.18 22.54
C TYR A 294 10.56 13.69 22.71
N ALA A 295 11.57 14.22 22.03
CA ALA A 295 11.90 15.64 22.11
C ALA A 295 10.76 16.50 21.55
N GLY A 296 10.33 17.51 22.31
CA GLY A 296 9.25 18.41 21.93
C GLY A 296 7.83 17.87 22.14
N ALA A 297 7.68 16.64 22.62
CA ALA A 297 6.36 16.10 22.94
C ALA A 297 5.82 16.66 24.25
N ASP A 298 4.61 17.20 24.19
CA ASP A 298 3.85 17.66 25.35
C ASP A 298 2.96 16.55 25.91
N TYR A 299 2.48 15.64 25.05
CA TYR A 299 1.74 14.46 25.46
C TYR A 299 1.84 13.30 24.46
N TYR A 300 1.40 12.13 24.91
CA TYR A 300 1.35 10.90 24.12
C TYR A 300 -0.05 10.29 24.13
N GLN A 301 -0.38 9.58 23.06
CA GLN A 301 -1.58 8.75 22.96
C GLN A 301 -1.21 7.34 22.53
N LEU A 302 -1.96 6.36 23.03
CA LEU A 302 -1.73 4.94 22.79
C LEU A 302 -2.77 4.40 21.82
N TYR A 303 -2.33 3.54 20.91
CA TYR A 303 -3.17 2.90 19.92
C TYR A 303 -2.97 1.38 19.98
N ILE A 304 -4.03 0.65 19.68
CA ILE A 304 -4.00 -0.80 19.51
C ILE A 304 -4.43 -1.14 18.10
N THR A 305 -3.65 -1.99 17.46
CA THR A 305 -3.96 -2.61 16.19
C THR A 305 -4.34 -4.06 16.43
N THR A 306 -5.58 -4.42 16.12
CA THR A 306 -6.05 -5.80 16.15
C THR A 306 -5.83 -6.47 14.80
N ILE A 307 -5.32 -7.69 14.84
CA ILE A 307 -5.09 -8.51 13.66
C ILE A 307 -6.34 -9.34 13.36
N LEU A 308 -6.86 -9.21 12.15
CA LEU A 308 -8.00 -9.98 11.66
C LEU A 308 -7.49 -11.21 10.91
N ARG A 309 -8.01 -12.39 11.28
CA ARG A 309 -7.69 -13.66 10.66
C ARG A 309 -8.95 -14.34 10.12
N ASP A 310 -8.81 -15.06 9.01
CA ASP A 310 -9.87 -15.95 8.53
C ASP A 310 -9.95 -17.25 9.36
N GLU A 311 -10.90 -18.11 9.03
CA GLU A 311 -11.11 -19.42 9.69
C GLU A 311 -9.88 -20.34 9.58
N GLY A 312 -9.04 -20.15 8.57
CA GLY A 312 -7.78 -20.87 8.38
C GLY A 312 -6.60 -20.27 9.14
N GLY A 313 -6.81 -19.19 9.89
CA GLY A 313 -5.78 -18.47 10.63
C GLY A 313 -4.93 -17.54 9.76
N LYS A 314 -5.28 -17.35 8.48
CA LYS A 314 -4.55 -16.46 7.58
C LYS A 314 -4.89 -15.01 7.89
N TYR A 315 -3.89 -14.13 7.84
CA TYR A 315 -4.10 -12.69 7.92
C TYR A 315 -5.03 -12.21 6.80
N VAL A 316 -6.10 -11.51 7.17
CA VAL A 316 -7.05 -10.89 6.22
C VAL A 316 -7.19 -9.39 6.39
N GLY A 317 -6.65 -8.83 7.48
CA GLY A 317 -6.67 -7.38 7.70
C GLY A 317 -6.25 -7.00 9.10
N SER A 318 -6.32 -5.71 9.38
CA SER A 318 -6.12 -5.18 10.72
C SER A 318 -6.88 -3.87 10.91
N THR A 319 -7.20 -3.56 12.16
CA THR A 319 -7.89 -2.32 12.54
C THR A 319 -7.12 -1.67 13.66
N THR A 320 -6.79 -0.39 13.50
CA THR A 320 -6.11 0.41 14.54
C THR A 320 -7.10 1.36 15.20
N THR A 321 -7.15 1.33 16.53
CA THR A 321 -8.02 2.18 17.33
C THR A 321 -7.23 2.90 18.42
N LEU A 322 -7.70 4.09 18.80
CA LEU A 322 -7.19 4.81 19.96
C LEU A 322 -7.54 4.01 21.23
N LEU A 323 -6.53 3.63 22.01
CA LEU A 323 -6.71 2.79 23.18
C LEU A 323 -7.49 3.51 24.28
N THR A 324 -7.13 4.78 24.54
CA THR A 324 -7.85 5.67 25.46
C THR A 324 -7.79 7.13 25.04
N ASP A 325 -8.79 7.92 25.46
CA ASP A 325 -8.81 9.37 25.25
C ASP A 325 -7.83 10.11 26.19
N GLN A 326 -7.11 9.37 27.05
CA GLN A 326 -6.14 9.91 27.97
C GLN A 326 -4.91 10.41 27.20
N LYS A 327 -4.54 11.66 27.47
CA LYS A 327 -3.25 12.23 27.06
C LYS A 327 -2.24 12.01 28.17
N HIS A 328 -1.19 11.24 27.88
CA HIS A 328 -0.15 10.91 28.85
C HIS A 328 0.98 11.93 28.75
N THR A 329 1.36 12.59 29.84
CA THR A 329 2.52 13.51 29.87
C THR A 329 3.82 12.82 30.30
N GLY A 330 3.71 11.65 30.94
CA GLY A 330 4.83 10.76 31.24
C GLY A 330 5.07 9.73 30.13
N THR A 331 6.02 8.83 30.35
CA THR A 331 6.42 7.78 29.39
C THR A 331 5.93 6.38 29.78
N THR A 332 4.91 6.32 30.61
CA THR A 332 4.34 5.07 31.12
C THR A 332 2.83 5.22 31.31
N ALA A 333 2.09 4.17 30.99
CA ALA A 333 0.66 4.07 31.26
C ALA A 333 0.31 2.67 31.73
N SER A 334 -0.36 2.56 32.88
CA SER A 334 -0.90 1.29 33.38
C SER A 334 -2.42 1.31 33.25
N LEU A 335 -2.97 0.33 32.55
CA LEU A 335 -4.39 0.24 32.24
C LEU A 335 -4.93 -1.12 32.69
N LYS A 336 -6.16 -1.14 33.22
CA LYS A 336 -6.83 -2.37 33.62
C LYS A 336 -7.53 -3.02 32.43
N LEU A 337 -7.33 -4.32 32.24
CA LEU A 337 -7.92 -5.05 31.12
C LEU A 337 -9.45 -5.10 31.22
N ASP A 338 -10.00 -5.27 32.44
CA ASP A 338 -11.44 -5.23 32.67
C ASP A 338 -12.08 -3.90 32.21
N GLU A 339 -11.38 -2.78 32.35
CA GLU A 339 -11.89 -1.48 31.91
C GLU A 339 -11.84 -1.34 30.38
N LEU A 340 -10.81 -1.88 29.74
CA LEU A 340 -10.65 -1.85 28.28
C LEU A 340 -11.63 -2.78 27.57
N THR A 341 -11.82 -3.99 28.08
CA THR A 341 -12.80 -4.97 27.56
C THR A 341 -14.23 -4.51 27.77
N ALA A 342 -14.49 -3.74 28.82
CA ALA A 342 -15.79 -3.14 29.12
C ALA A 342 -16.17 -1.97 28.20
N ARG A 343 -15.22 -1.35 27.50
CA ARG A 343 -15.53 -0.19 26.64
C ARG A 343 -16.37 -0.61 25.45
N VAL A 344 -17.36 0.22 25.14
CA VAL A 344 -18.19 0.07 23.95
C VAL A 344 -17.31 0.39 22.76
N TYR A 345 -16.91 -0.66 22.05
CA TYR A 345 -16.49 -0.54 20.68
C TYR A 345 -17.73 -0.83 19.83
N GLU A 346 -18.16 0.14 19.03
CA GLU A 346 -19.20 -0.07 18.02
C GLU A 346 -18.61 -0.90 16.88
N GLY A 347 -18.44 -2.20 17.12
CA GLY A 347 -18.04 -3.14 16.08
C GLY A 347 -19.24 -3.49 15.19
N GLY A 348 -19.00 -3.52 13.89
CA GLY A 348 -20.04 -3.79 12.90
C GLY A 348 -20.42 -5.28 12.82
N LYS A 349 -21.69 -5.52 12.47
CA LYS A 349 -22.15 -6.77 11.87
C LYS A 349 -22.08 -6.61 10.36
N TYR A 350 -21.36 -7.51 9.70
CA TYR A 350 -21.24 -7.58 8.25
C TYR A 350 -22.03 -8.79 7.76
N VAL A 351 -22.80 -8.61 6.69
CA VAL A 351 -23.48 -9.69 5.99
C VAL A 351 -22.94 -9.72 4.58
N ASP A 352 -22.36 -10.85 4.19
CA ASP A 352 -21.85 -11.02 2.83
C ASP A 352 -23.00 -11.26 1.83
N GLU A 353 -22.69 -11.25 0.53
CA GLU A 353 -23.68 -11.50 -0.54
C GLU A 353 -24.36 -12.87 -0.47
N LYS A 354 -23.80 -13.81 0.32
CA LYS A 354 -24.34 -15.16 0.54
C LYS A 354 -25.16 -15.25 1.83
N GLY A 355 -25.33 -14.15 2.56
CA GLY A 355 -26.05 -14.09 3.81
C GLY A 355 -25.26 -14.59 5.03
N ASN A 356 -23.94 -14.79 4.91
CA ASN A 356 -23.10 -15.13 6.05
C ASN A 356 -22.89 -13.91 6.93
N VAL A 357 -23.09 -14.09 8.24
CA VAL A 357 -22.91 -13.03 9.23
C VAL A 357 -21.50 -13.12 9.81
N GLU A 358 -20.81 -12.00 9.84
CA GLU A 358 -19.54 -11.82 10.53
C GLU A 358 -19.62 -10.62 11.49
N PHE A 359 -19.11 -10.78 12.69
CA PHE A 359 -19.02 -9.71 13.67
C PHE A 359 -17.57 -9.26 13.83
N ASP A 360 -17.38 -7.95 13.99
CA ASP A 360 -16.12 -7.44 14.51
C ASP A 360 -15.86 -8.02 15.91
N THR A 361 -14.71 -8.68 16.07
CA THR A 361 -14.39 -9.40 17.31
C THR A 361 -14.24 -8.44 18.50
N GLN A 362 -13.65 -7.25 18.28
CA GLN A 362 -13.54 -6.23 19.34
C GLN A 362 -14.92 -5.67 19.71
N GLY A 363 -15.82 -5.56 18.73
CA GLY A 363 -17.23 -5.22 18.93
C GLY A 363 -17.91 -6.15 19.91
N LEU A 364 -17.66 -7.46 19.82
CA LEU A 364 -18.24 -8.44 20.73
C LEU A 364 -17.49 -8.54 22.06
N LEU A 365 -16.19 -8.84 22.01
CA LEU A 365 -15.39 -9.22 23.16
C LEU A 365 -14.71 -8.04 23.88
N GLY A 366 -14.76 -6.84 23.30
CA GLY A 366 -14.10 -5.63 23.82
C GLY A 366 -12.65 -5.49 23.35
N MET A 367 -12.01 -4.36 23.69
CA MET A 367 -10.59 -4.15 23.40
C MET A 367 -9.72 -5.04 24.31
N LEU A 368 -8.61 -5.57 23.77
CA LEU A 368 -7.68 -6.43 24.51
C LEU A 368 -8.34 -7.67 25.14
N TYR A 369 -9.22 -8.34 24.39
CA TYR A 369 -9.89 -9.55 24.86
C TYR A 369 -8.92 -10.71 25.15
N PRO A 370 -9.20 -11.57 26.15
CA PRO A 370 -8.44 -12.78 26.44
C PRO A 370 -8.21 -13.69 25.24
N GLY A 371 -6.96 -14.07 25.01
CA GLY A 371 -6.53 -14.87 23.86
C GLY A 371 -6.36 -14.09 22.55
N GLY A 372 -6.55 -12.78 22.56
CA GLY A 372 -6.31 -11.93 21.38
C GLY A 372 -4.83 -11.65 21.13
N GLU A 373 -4.50 -11.42 19.86
CA GLU A 373 -3.21 -10.93 19.39
C GLU A 373 -3.33 -9.45 19.02
N PHE A 374 -2.43 -8.63 19.53
CA PHE A 374 -2.49 -7.18 19.38
C PHE A 374 -1.11 -6.64 19.06
N ILE A 375 -1.07 -5.64 18.20
CA ILE A 375 0.06 -4.73 18.06
C ILE A 375 -0.31 -3.46 18.81
N TRP A 376 0.67 -2.80 19.45
CA TRP A 376 0.44 -1.47 20.00
C TRP A 376 1.40 -0.45 19.44
N SER A 377 0.97 0.80 19.47
CA SER A 377 1.83 1.93 19.16
C SER A 377 1.55 3.10 20.09
N VAL A 378 2.54 3.97 20.18
CA VAL A 378 2.44 5.25 20.86
C VAL A 378 2.73 6.36 19.86
N GLU A 379 1.98 7.45 19.96
CA GLU A 379 2.17 8.64 19.16
C GLU A 379 2.50 9.82 20.05
N ALA A 380 3.50 10.60 19.65
CA ALA A 380 3.95 11.81 20.33
C ALA A 380 3.31 13.05 19.69
N TYR A 381 2.84 13.97 20.53
CA TYR A 381 2.15 15.18 20.11
C TYR A 381 2.73 16.42 20.78
N ASP A 382 2.74 17.55 20.06
CA ASP A 382 3.00 18.87 20.64
C ASP A 382 1.74 19.48 21.30
N SER A 383 1.92 20.63 21.95
CA SER A 383 0.86 21.38 22.64
C SER A 383 -0.27 21.84 21.71
N GLY A 384 -0.02 21.96 20.41
CA GLY A 384 -1.02 22.27 19.39
C GLY A 384 -1.80 21.04 18.91
N GLY A 385 -1.46 19.84 19.40
CA GLY A 385 -2.09 18.58 18.98
C GLY A 385 -1.57 18.04 17.65
N ARG A 386 -0.42 18.52 17.18
CA ARG A 386 0.22 18.04 15.95
C ARG A 386 1.09 16.83 16.27
N LYS A 387 0.98 15.78 15.45
CA LYS A 387 1.75 14.54 15.62
C LYS A 387 3.20 14.77 15.22
N LEU A 388 4.11 14.52 16.16
CA LEU A 388 5.56 14.64 15.96
C LEU A 388 6.16 13.34 15.43
N SER A 389 5.74 12.20 15.97
CA SER A 389 6.23 10.87 15.61
C SER A 389 5.28 9.77 16.09
N SER A 390 5.44 8.57 15.56
CA SER A 390 4.69 7.36 15.93
C SER A 390 5.63 6.18 16.07
N SER A 391 5.35 5.24 16.97
CA SER A 391 6.08 3.98 17.07
C SER A 391 5.58 2.89 16.14
N ALA A 392 4.44 3.09 15.45
CA ALA A 392 3.87 2.08 14.54
C ALA A 392 4.78 1.81 13.32
N GLY A 393 5.58 2.80 12.92
CA GLY A 393 6.40 2.73 11.71
C GLY A 393 5.54 2.62 10.44
N TYR A 394 6.19 2.27 9.33
CA TYR A 394 5.52 1.86 8.10
C TYR A 394 5.57 0.33 7.98
N TYR A 395 4.53 -0.28 7.40
CA TYR A 395 4.52 -1.73 7.23
C TYR A 395 5.46 -2.11 6.08
N LEU A 396 6.66 -2.58 6.42
CA LEU A 396 7.74 -2.86 5.47
C LEU A 396 7.90 -4.37 5.15
N GLY A 397 6.95 -5.23 5.57
CA GLY A 397 6.99 -6.69 5.36
C GLY A 397 6.68 -7.50 6.62
N GLU A 398 6.95 -8.82 6.58
CA GLU A 398 6.66 -9.78 7.67
C GLU A 398 7.39 -9.47 8.99
N ASP A 399 8.48 -8.71 8.94
CA ASP A 399 9.26 -8.25 10.11
C ASP A 399 8.74 -6.91 10.70
N ALA A 400 7.43 -6.65 10.57
CA ALA A 400 6.80 -5.40 11.02
C ALA A 400 7.26 -5.02 12.44
N LEU A 401 8.00 -3.91 12.54
CA LEU A 401 8.71 -3.40 13.72
C LEU A 401 7.82 -3.06 14.92
N ALA A 402 6.51 -3.24 14.79
CA ALA A 402 5.55 -2.91 15.82
C ALA A 402 5.41 -4.10 16.80
N PRO A 403 5.49 -3.86 18.12
CA PRO A 403 5.49 -4.91 19.13
C PRO A 403 4.16 -5.68 19.15
N LEU A 404 4.19 -6.93 18.69
CA LEU A 404 3.07 -7.87 18.75
C LEU A 404 3.07 -8.63 20.07
N PHE A 405 2.00 -8.52 20.85
CA PHE A 405 1.83 -9.21 22.12
C PHE A 405 0.47 -9.92 22.19
N ARG A 406 0.30 -10.77 23.21
CA ARG A 406 -0.93 -11.53 23.43
C ARG A 406 -1.50 -11.28 24.82
N ILE A 407 -2.82 -11.37 24.95
CA ILE A 407 -3.47 -11.45 26.25
C ILE A 407 -3.65 -12.92 26.61
N SER A 408 -3.31 -13.29 27.85
CA SER A 408 -3.45 -14.66 28.35
C SER A 408 -4.86 -15.23 28.15
N GLU A 409 -4.93 -16.52 27.82
CA GLU A 409 -6.19 -17.26 27.67
C GLU A 409 -6.78 -17.74 29.00
N LYS A 410 -6.08 -17.54 30.13
CA LYS A 410 -6.47 -18.10 31.45
C LYS A 410 -7.87 -17.68 31.89
N GLU A 411 -8.31 -16.48 31.52
CA GLU A 411 -9.64 -15.93 31.85
C GLU A 411 -10.65 -16.03 30.68
N ARG A 412 -10.31 -16.80 29.64
CA ARG A 412 -11.16 -16.97 28.46
C ARG A 412 -12.34 -17.89 28.79
N LEU A 413 -13.54 -17.42 28.50
CA LEU A 413 -14.77 -18.21 28.55
C LEU A 413 -14.86 -19.09 27.31
N GLU A 414 -15.56 -20.22 27.41
CA GLU A 414 -15.78 -21.11 26.25
C GLU A 414 -16.51 -20.39 25.11
N GLY A 415 -17.42 -19.48 25.45
CA GLY A 415 -18.08 -18.62 24.47
C GLY A 415 -17.10 -17.73 23.69
N ASP A 416 -16.04 -17.21 24.32
CA ASP A 416 -15.06 -16.35 23.63
C ASP A 416 -14.32 -17.13 22.55
N ARG A 417 -13.90 -18.36 22.87
CA ARG A 417 -13.24 -19.27 21.91
C ARG A 417 -14.13 -19.50 20.69
N LEU A 418 -15.42 -19.74 20.92
CA LEU A 418 -16.41 -19.93 19.86
C LEU A 418 -16.64 -18.66 19.02
N ILE A 419 -16.54 -17.47 19.62
CA ILE A 419 -16.56 -16.20 18.86
C ILE A 419 -15.36 -16.11 17.92
N LEU A 420 -14.14 -16.42 18.40
CA LEU A 420 -12.94 -16.40 17.57
C LEU A 420 -12.98 -17.42 16.42
N GLU A 421 -13.71 -18.53 16.62
CA GLU A 421 -13.99 -19.53 15.59
C GLU A 421 -15.20 -19.20 14.70
N LYS A 422 -15.81 -18.00 14.85
CA LYS A 422 -17.02 -17.56 14.16
C LYS A 422 -18.25 -18.47 14.35
N ARG A 423 -18.27 -19.26 15.43
CA ARG A 423 -19.34 -20.21 15.79
C ARG A 423 -20.39 -19.56 16.69
N TYR A 424 -21.02 -18.49 16.21
CA TYR A 424 -21.86 -17.60 17.02
C TYR A 424 -23.04 -18.30 17.72
N LYS A 425 -23.73 -19.23 17.05
CA LYS A 425 -24.86 -19.98 17.64
C LYS A 425 -24.44 -20.82 18.84
N GLU A 426 -23.28 -21.45 18.75
CA GLU A 426 -22.73 -22.25 19.83
C GLU A 426 -22.19 -21.35 20.95
N ALA A 427 -21.63 -20.19 20.60
CA ALA A 427 -21.19 -19.18 21.56
C ALA A 427 -22.36 -18.69 22.42
N VAL A 428 -23.53 -18.41 21.83
CA VAL A 428 -24.74 -18.02 22.60
C VAL A 428 -25.09 -19.09 23.63
N ILE A 429 -25.12 -20.37 23.23
CA ILE A 429 -25.41 -21.48 24.16
C ILE A 429 -24.36 -21.57 25.27
N ALA A 430 -23.08 -21.37 24.94
CA ALA A 430 -22.00 -21.40 25.91
C ALA A 430 -22.14 -20.26 26.92
N TYR A 431 -22.38 -19.01 26.48
CA TYR A 431 -22.57 -17.88 27.37
C TYR A 431 -23.84 -17.99 28.22
N GLU A 432 -24.93 -18.55 27.70
CA GLU A 432 -26.15 -18.77 28.51
C GLU A 432 -25.88 -19.71 29.70
N ARG A 433 -24.94 -20.66 29.58
CA ARG A 433 -24.53 -21.56 30.68
C ARG A 433 -23.71 -20.85 31.77
N GLU A 434 -23.10 -19.72 31.47
CA GLU A 434 -22.33 -18.91 32.44
C GLU A 434 -23.23 -18.17 33.45
N GLY A 435 -24.55 -18.17 33.23
CA GLY A 435 -25.53 -17.63 34.18
C GLY A 435 -25.47 -16.10 34.32
N ASP A 436 -25.19 -15.61 35.53
CA ASP A 436 -25.08 -14.18 35.85
C ASP A 436 -23.62 -13.69 35.87
N ASN A 437 -22.81 -14.21 34.95
CA ASN A 437 -21.49 -13.68 34.67
C ASN A 437 -21.64 -12.39 33.84
N ASP A 438 -21.24 -11.26 34.42
CA ASP A 438 -21.39 -9.94 33.80
C ASP A 438 -20.75 -9.85 32.39
N ARG A 439 -19.63 -10.54 32.15
CA ARG A 439 -18.97 -10.55 30.84
C ARG A 439 -19.77 -11.36 29.82
N ALA A 440 -20.23 -12.56 30.20
CA ALA A 440 -21.08 -13.38 29.34
C ALA A 440 -22.39 -12.64 28.98
N LEU A 441 -23.00 -11.95 29.95
CA LEU A 441 -24.21 -11.16 29.75
C LEU A 441 -24.00 -10.00 28.76
N ARG A 442 -22.85 -9.33 28.78
CA ARG A 442 -22.51 -8.28 27.80
C ARG A 442 -22.41 -8.83 26.38
N VAL A 443 -21.71 -9.95 26.19
CA VAL A 443 -21.58 -10.55 24.85
C VAL A 443 -22.93 -11.08 24.37
N LEU A 444 -23.70 -11.72 25.25
CA LEU A 444 -25.06 -12.16 24.95
C LEU A 444 -25.97 -11.01 24.54
N ALA A 445 -25.93 -9.88 25.25
CA ALA A 445 -26.72 -8.72 24.89
C ALA A 445 -26.42 -8.28 23.45
N LYS A 446 -25.13 -8.14 23.08
CA LYS A 446 -24.72 -7.74 21.72
C LYS A 446 -25.12 -8.74 20.64
N LEU A 447 -24.84 -10.03 20.84
CA LEU A 447 -25.22 -11.09 19.89
C LEU A 447 -26.74 -11.18 19.71
N THR A 448 -27.49 -11.00 20.81
CA THR A 448 -28.94 -11.09 20.81
C THR A 448 -29.56 -9.87 20.16
N GLU A 449 -29.04 -8.66 20.44
CA GLU A 449 -29.53 -7.43 19.85
C GLU A 449 -29.41 -7.46 18.33
N HIS A 450 -28.22 -7.77 17.83
CA HIS A 450 -27.93 -7.76 16.39
C HIS A 450 -28.40 -9.03 15.66
N GLY A 451 -28.62 -10.13 16.40
CA GLY A 451 -28.93 -11.44 15.83
C GLY A 451 -27.72 -12.11 15.17
N VAL A 452 -27.63 -13.43 15.28
CA VAL A 452 -26.52 -14.22 14.72
C VAL A 452 -26.77 -14.68 13.27
N THR A 453 -27.88 -14.22 12.68
CA THR A 453 -28.29 -14.35 11.29
C THR A 453 -28.76 -12.98 10.77
N GLU A 454 -29.15 -12.85 9.51
CA GLU A 454 -29.57 -11.56 8.94
C GLU A 454 -30.76 -10.92 9.69
N ALA A 455 -31.72 -11.71 10.20
CA ALA A 455 -33.03 -11.23 10.64
C ALA A 455 -33.48 -11.67 12.06
N ASP A 456 -32.59 -12.20 12.91
CA ASP A 456 -32.94 -12.76 14.23
C ASP A 456 -32.53 -11.88 15.43
N GLY A 457 -32.40 -10.57 15.23
CA GLY A 457 -32.18 -9.63 16.32
C GLY A 457 -33.38 -9.58 17.28
N ASP A 458 -33.10 -9.58 18.58
CA ASP A 458 -34.08 -9.46 19.67
C ASP A 458 -33.63 -8.40 20.69
N PRO A 459 -33.91 -7.11 20.41
CA PRO A 459 -33.56 -6.00 21.30
C PRO A 459 -34.17 -6.11 22.70
N GLU A 460 -35.35 -6.73 22.84
CA GLU A 460 -36.01 -6.94 24.15
C GLU A 460 -35.20 -7.90 25.01
N LYS A 461 -34.83 -9.06 24.45
CA LYS A 461 -34.03 -10.07 25.13
C LYS A 461 -32.62 -9.55 25.42
N ALA A 462 -32.03 -8.76 24.52
CA ALA A 462 -30.77 -8.07 24.76
C ALA A 462 -30.84 -7.13 25.99
N LEU A 463 -31.88 -6.30 26.07
CA LEU A 463 -32.11 -5.42 27.22
C LEU A 463 -32.32 -6.22 28.52
N ALA A 464 -32.98 -7.37 28.45
CA ALA A 464 -33.13 -8.26 29.61
C ALA A 464 -31.78 -8.82 30.11
N TYR A 465 -30.85 -9.14 29.21
CA TYR A 465 -29.49 -9.52 29.59
C TYR A 465 -28.71 -8.37 30.24
N LEU A 466 -28.77 -7.17 29.65
CA LEU A 466 -28.10 -5.99 30.21
C LEU A 466 -28.56 -5.68 31.64
N LYS A 467 -29.87 -5.78 31.91
CA LYS A 467 -30.44 -5.53 33.26
C LYS A 467 -29.97 -6.53 34.33
N ARG A 468 -29.41 -7.68 33.94
CA ARG A 468 -28.87 -8.69 34.87
C ARG A 468 -27.42 -8.45 35.26
N ILE A 469 -26.71 -7.54 34.56
CA ILE A 469 -25.32 -7.20 34.86
C ILE A 469 -25.25 -6.58 36.26
N LYS A 470 -24.44 -7.17 37.14
CA LYS A 470 -24.32 -6.75 38.55
C LYS A 470 -23.52 -5.45 38.69
N LYS A 471 -22.50 -5.27 37.85
CA LYS A 471 -21.64 -4.08 37.81
C LYS A 471 -21.71 -3.44 36.42
N PRO A 472 -22.80 -2.72 36.09
CA PRO A 472 -22.91 -2.05 34.80
C PRO A 472 -21.89 -0.92 34.70
N ASN A 473 -21.21 -0.83 33.56
CA ASN A 473 -20.34 0.28 33.21
C ASN A 473 -21.14 1.35 32.42
N ALA A 474 -20.50 2.47 32.08
CA ALA A 474 -21.16 3.56 31.34
C ALA A 474 -21.71 3.10 29.97
N GLY A 475 -21.03 2.16 29.32
CA GLY A 475 -21.45 1.53 28.08
C GLY A 475 -22.70 0.68 28.21
N ASP A 476 -22.76 -0.16 29.25
CA ASP A 476 -23.94 -0.98 29.55
C ASP A 476 -25.15 -0.06 29.80
N LEU A 477 -24.96 1.04 30.53
CA LEU A 477 -26.02 2.01 30.82
C LEU A 477 -26.50 2.73 29.55
N ALA A 478 -25.58 3.18 28.70
CA ALA A 478 -25.92 3.82 27.42
C ALA A 478 -26.67 2.86 26.49
N ALA A 479 -26.24 1.60 26.39
CA ALA A 479 -26.94 0.57 25.63
C ALA A 479 -28.35 0.30 26.20
N MET A 480 -28.48 0.23 27.53
CA MET A 480 -29.79 0.09 28.18
C MET A 480 -30.72 1.27 27.89
N GLU A 481 -30.21 2.50 27.90
CA GLU A 481 -30.99 3.71 27.58
C GLU A 481 -31.45 3.71 26.13
N ARG A 482 -30.54 3.40 25.18
CA ARG A 482 -30.85 3.31 23.75
C ARG A 482 -31.93 2.28 23.48
N LEU A 483 -31.74 1.04 23.94
CA LEU A 483 -32.71 -0.04 23.72
C LEU A 483 -34.06 0.26 24.38
N GLN A 484 -34.08 0.99 25.51
CA GLN A 484 -35.33 1.44 26.13
C GLN A 484 -36.04 2.55 25.34
N ALA A 485 -35.30 3.41 24.65
CA ALA A 485 -35.85 4.46 23.81
C ALA A 485 -36.45 3.88 22.52
N GLU A 486 -35.73 2.95 21.87
CA GLU A 486 -36.21 2.23 20.68
C GLU A 486 -37.51 1.45 20.96
N HIS A 487 -37.67 0.88 22.16
CA HIS A 487 -38.92 0.23 22.59
C HIS A 487 -40.08 1.18 22.87
N ARG A 488 -39.86 2.49 22.90
CA ARG A 488 -40.89 3.50 23.21
C ARG A 488 -41.39 4.24 21.96
N GLU A 489 -40.73 4.11 20.82
CA GLU A 489 -41.23 4.65 19.55
C GLU A 489 -42.12 3.59 18.84
N PRO A 490 -43.40 3.91 18.55
CA PRO A 490 -44.36 2.97 17.98
C PRO A 490 -44.15 2.69 16.48
#